data_AF-A0A314UDU3-F1
#
_entry.id   AF-A0A314UDU3-F1
#
_cell.length_a   1.000
_cell.length_b   1.000
_cell.length_c   1.000
_cell.angle_alpha   90.00
_cell.angle_beta   90.00
_cell.angle_gamma   90.00
#
_symmetry.space_group_name_H-M   'P 1'
#
loop_
_entity.id
_entity.type
_entity.pdbx_description
1 polymer ?
#
loop_
_entity_poly.entity_id
_entity_poly.type
_entity_poly.pdbx_seq_one_letter_code
_entity_poly.pdbx_strand_id
1 'polypeptide(L)'
;MQPDWDMFHSLHSAAEYHGAARAIGGCAIYVSDKPGNHNFDLLRKLVLPDGSVLRAQLPGRPTRDCLFADPARDGTSLLKIWNVNKCSGVVGVFNCQGAGWCKIIKKTRIHDESPNTLTASVCATDVDVIAQVAGADWNGETVVYAHKSGEVIRLPKGGSVPVSLNVLEYELFHFCPLKEITSNISFAPIGLLDMFNASAAVEQVEIHLASDKKPELSNGEDTTSLSENGSPTATIGLKTRGCGRFGAYLSQHPLKCTVDNAETDFEYDSATGLMTITIPVPDEEMYRWSVEIQV
;
A
#
# COMPACT_ATOMS: atom_id res chain seq x y z
N MET A 1 -5.61 -0.72 23.02
CA MET A 1 -6.52 0.44 22.93
C MET A 1 -6.40 0.96 21.51
N GLN A 2 -7.51 1.08 20.78
CA GLN A 2 -7.51 1.66 19.43
C GLN A 2 -7.84 3.15 19.54
N PRO A 3 -7.22 4.03 18.72
CA PRO A 3 -7.57 5.43 18.72
C PRO A 3 -8.97 5.64 18.12
N ASP A 4 -9.68 6.65 18.62
CA ASP A 4 -10.93 7.14 18.04
C ASP A 4 -10.67 8.52 17.44
N TRP A 5 -10.82 8.65 16.13
CA TRP A 5 -10.61 9.89 15.39
C TRP A 5 -11.94 10.59 15.07
N ASP A 6 -13.02 10.16 15.74
CA ASP A 6 -14.38 10.64 15.59
C ASP A 6 -14.94 10.40 14.17
N MET A 7 -16.24 10.63 14.02
CA MET A 7 -16.97 10.51 12.77
C MET A 7 -16.52 11.55 11.73
N PHE A 8 -16.77 11.27 10.46
CA PHE A 8 -16.69 12.26 9.39
C PHE A 8 -17.89 12.17 8.45
N HIS A 9 -18.06 13.19 7.60
CA HIS A 9 -19.07 13.20 6.54
C HIS A 9 -18.39 12.92 5.21
N SER A 10 -18.87 11.92 4.46
CA SER A 10 -18.27 11.49 3.19
C SER A 10 -18.51 12.48 2.04
N LEU A 11 -19.49 13.38 2.20
CA LEU A 11 -19.79 14.47 1.25
C LEU A 11 -19.12 15.80 1.60
N HIS A 12 -18.33 15.86 2.68
CA HIS A 12 -17.58 17.08 3.02
C HIS A 12 -16.51 17.36 1.94
N SER A 13 -16.18 18.63 1.68
CA SER A 13 -15.17 19.00 0.68
C SER A 13 -13.79 18.38 0.96
N ALA A 14 -13.43 18.24 2.24
CA ALA A 14 -12.22 17.57 2.70
C ALA A 14 -12.41 16.08 3.05
N ALA A 15 -13.51 15.45 2.63
CA ALA A 15 -13.83 14.08 3.04
C ALA A 15 -12.78 13.06 2.59
N GLU A 16 -12.24 13.22 1.38
CA GLU A 16 -11.21 12.32 0.84
C GLU A 16 -9.93 12.37 1.69
N TYR A 17 -9.46 13.58 2.03
CA TYR A 17 -8.34 13.82 2.94
C TYR A 17 -8.56 13.19 4.32
N HIS A 18 -9.77 13.35 4.89
CA HIS A 18 -10.12 12.77 6.18
C HIS A 18 -10.27 11.23 6.15
N GLY A 19 -10.75 10.67 5.03
CA GLY A 19 -10.82 9.24 4.81
C GLY A 19 -9.43 8.61 4.76
N ALA A 20 -8.55 9.19 3.95
CA ALA A 20 -7.15 8.76 3.84
C ALA A 20 -6.43 8.74 5.20
N ALA A 21 -6.57 9.82 5.99
CA ALA A 21 -6.00 9.90 7.32
C ALA A 21 -6.52 8.79 8.24
N ARG A 22 -7.83 8.52 8.24
CA ARG A 22 -8.43 7.45 9.07
C ARG A 22 -7.99 6.05 8.62
N ALA A 23 -7.85 5.82 7.32
CA ALA A 23 -7.43 4.53 6.76
C ALA A 23 -6.07 4.08 7.31
N ILE A 24 -5.14 5.01 7.45
CA ILE A 24 -3.80 4.74 8.00
C ILE A 24 -3.69 4.99 9.51
N GLY A 25 -4.70 5.61 10.13
CA GLY A 25 -4.71 5.95 11.55
C GLY A 25 -4.86 4.75 12.49
N GLY A 26 -5.18 3.57 11.95
CA GLY A 26 -5.50 2.37 12.74
C GLY A 26 -6.77 2.51 13.59
N CYS A 27 -7.57 3.54 13.32
CA CYS A 27 -8.81 3.82 14.03
C CYS A 27 -10.00 3.06 13.41
N ALA A 28 -11.17 3.14 14.07
CA ALA A 28 -12.42 2.72 13.46
C ALA A 28 -12.88 3.77 12.42
N ILE A 29 -13.65 3.30 11.42
CA ILE A 29 -14.24 4.16 10.41
C ILE A 29 -15.72 4.38 10.76
N TYR A 30 -16.06 5.58 11.20
CA TYR A 30 -17.44 5.98 11.46
C TYR A 30 -17.83 7.14 10.54
N VAL A 31 -19.01 7.03 9.93
CA VAL A 31 -19.55 8.03 9.00
C VAL A 31 -20.84 8.57 9.59
N SER A 32 -20.97 9.89 9.69
CA SER A 32 -22.15 10.58 10.23
C SER A 32 -22.94 11.29 9.13
N ASP A 33 -22.98 10.69 7.94
CA ASP A 33 -23.75 11.22 6.82
C ASP A 33 -25.24 11.23 7.11
N LYS A 34 -25.94 12.18 6.49
CA LYS A 34 -27.40 12.14 6.44
C LYS A 34 -27.84 10.85 5.71
N PRO A 35 -28.84 10.10 6.21
CA PRO A 35 -29.35 8.91 5.54
C PRO A 35 -29.66 9.15 4.06
N GLY A 36 -29.17 8.25 3.20
CA GLY A 36 -29.33 8.34 1.74
C GLY A 36 -28.44 9.37 1.04
N ASN A 37 -27.57 10.07 1.78
CA ASN A 37 -26.66 11.08 1.23
C ASN A 37 -25.22 10.66 1.53
N HIS A 38 -24.73 9.67 0.77
CA HIS A 38 -23.40 9.10 0.93
C HIS A 38 -22.58 9.25 -0.35
N ASN A 39 -21.29 9.51 -0.19
CA ASN A 39 -20.32 9.36 -1.27
C ASN A 39 -19.79 7.92 -1.30
N PHE A 40 -20.49 7.03 -2.00
CA PHE A 40 -20.11 5.63 -2.06
C PHE A 40 -18.76 5.39 -2.75
N ASP A 41 -18.33 6.27 -3.64
CA ASP A 41 -17.02 6.14 -4.30
C ASP A 41 -15.88 6.37 -3.32
N LEU A 42 -16.04 7.32 -2.39
CA LEU A 42 -15.12 7.49 -1.27
C LEU A 42 -15.19 6.32 -0.29
N LEU A 43 -16.39 5.88 0.09
CA LEU A 43 -16.56 4.80 1.07
C LEU A 43 -15.99 3.46 0.58
N ARG A 44 -16.07 3.18 -0.72
CA ARG A 44 -15.46 2.00 -1.34
C ARG A 44 -13.93 1.99 -1.26
N LYS A 45 -13.27 3.13 -1.07
CA LYS A 45 -11.82 3.20 -0.81
C LYS A 45 -11.44 2.85 0.64
N LEU A 46 -12.43 2.74 1.54
CA LEU A 46 -12.27 2.52 2.98
C LEU A 46 -12.78 1.15 3.45
N VAL A 47 -13.91 0.70 2.90
CA VAL A 47 -14.69 -0.44 3.38
C VAL A 47 -14.82 -1.49 2.28
N LEU A 48 -14.61 -2.75 2.64
CA LEU A 48 -14.78 -3.91 1.76
C LEU A 48 -16.27 -4.27 1.61
N PRO A 49 -16.66 -5.08 0.60
CA PRO A 49 -18.06 -5.45 0.39
C PRO A 49 -18.75 -6.10 1.59
N ASP A 50 -18.00 -6.82 2.44
CA ASP A 50 -18.48 -7.45 3.67
C ASP A 50 -18.59 -6.46 4.86
N GLY A 51 -18.42 -5.15 4.62
CA GLY A 51 -18.49 -4.11 5.65
C GLY A 51 -17.24 -4.00 6.52
N SER A 52 -16.25 -4.87 6.34
CA SER A 52 -15.02 -4.85 7.10
C SER A 52 -14.00 -3.86 6.50
N VAL A 53 -12.96 -3.48 7.25
CA VAL A 53 -11.96 -2.48 6.82
C VAL A 53 -10.55 -3.07 6.74
N LEU A 54 -9.73 -2.55 5.83
CA LEU A 54 -8.30 -2.83 5.76
C LEU A 54 -7.55 -1.99 6.81
N ARG A 55 -7.82 -2.23 8.09
CA ARG A 55 -7.29 -1.42 9.19
C ARG A 55 -5.80 -1.71 9.44
N ALA A 56 -4.99 -0.66 9.52
CA ALA A 56 -3.60 -0.76 9.93
C ALA A 56 -3.44 -1.28 11.37
N GLN A 57 -2.30 -1.88 11.70
CA GLN A 57 -2.13 -2.66 12.93
C GLN A 57 -1.91 -1.82 14.19
N LEU A 58 -1.28 -0.66 14.06
CA LEU A 58 -0.95 0.22 15.19
C LEU A 58 -1.86 1.45 15.20
N PRO A 59 -1.90 2.24 16.29
CA PRO A 59 -2.36 3.61 16.20
C PRO A 59 -1.43 4.43 15.29
N GLY A 60 -1.99 5.27 14.42
CA GLY A 60 -1.21 6.16 13.56
C GLY A 60 -0.39 7.14 14.39
N ARG A 61 0.89 7.32 14.04
CA ARG A 61 1.85 8.17 14.76
C ARG A 61 2.55 9.13 13.81
N PRO A 62 2.88 10.35 14.26
CA PRO A 62 3.77 11.21 13.51
C PRO A 62 5.10 10.51 13.24
N THR A 63 5.69 10.71 12.06
CA THR A 63 7.08 10.31 11.81
C THR A 63 8.01 11.12 12.70
N ARG A 64 9.20 10.58 12.97
CA ARG A 64 10.13 11.16 13.94
C ARG A 64 10.55 12.59 13.61
N ASP A 65 10.68 12.89 12.32
CA ASP A 65 11.11 14.19 11.80
C ASP A 65 10.03 15.29 11.90
N CYS A 66 8.74 14.94 11.93
CA CYS A 66 7.65 15.92 12.13
C CYS A 66 7.05 15.89 13.55
N LEU A 67 7.59 15.07 14.47
CA LEU A 67 7.02 14.86 15.81
C LEU A 67 6.87 16.14 16.64
N PHE A 68 7.79 17.09 16.48
CA PHE A 68 7.82 18.36 17.22
C PHE A 68 7.49 19.58 16.35
N ALA A 69 7.05 19.36 15.10
CA ALA A 69 6.63 20.44 14.21
C ALA A 69 5.19 20.89 14.51
N ASP A 70 4.84 22.11 14.10
CA ASP A 70 3.45 22.58 14.06
C ASP A 70 2.99 22.62 12.58
N PRO A 71 2.59 21.46 12.01
CA PRO A 71 2.29 21.33 10.59
C PRO A 71 1.05 22.13 10.15
N ALA A 72 0.35 22.76 11.09
CA ALA A 72 -0.77 23.63 10.79
C ALA A 72 -0.37 25.11 10.65
N ARG A 73 0.83 25.51 11.11
CA ARG A 73 1.19 26.92 11.30
C ARG A 73 2.59 27.32 10.88
N ASP A 74 3.55 26.40 10.87
CA ASP A 74 4.95 26.75 10.68
C ASP A 74 5.31 27.10 9.23
N GLY A 75 4.37 26.99 8.29
CA GLY A 75 4.56 27.32 6.88
C GLY A 75 5.61 26.46 6.16
N THR A 76 6.04 25.35 6.74
CA THR A 76 7.19 24.57 6.25
C THR A 76 7.01 23.07 6.37
N SER A 77 6.34 22.58 7.41
CA SER A 77 6.23 21.15 7.69
C SER A 77 4.94 20.55 7.13
N LEU A 78 5.09 19.40 6.47
CA LEU A 78 3.98 18.49 6.20
C LEU A 78 3.78 17.56 7.40
N LEU A 79 2.53 17.24 7.73
CA LEU A 79 2.24 16.20 8.70
C LEU A 79 2.46 14.84 8.03
N LYS A 80 3.36 14.03 8.59
CA LYS A 80 3.60 12.66 8.14
C LYS A 80 3.14 11.70 9.23
N ILE A 81 2.24 10.79 8.89
CA ILE A 81 1.70 9.78 9.81
C ILE A 81 2.09 8.41 9.29
N TRP A 82 2.75 7.61 10.11
CA TRP A 82 3.13 6.25 9.76
C TRP A 82 2.31 5.20 10.50
N ASN A 83 2.20 4.03 9.88
CA ASN A 83 1.64 2.81 10.45
C ASN A 83 2.21 1.57 9.76
N VAL A 84 1.79 0.37 10.18
CA VAL A 84 2.17 -0.90 9.58
C VAL A 84 0.98 -1.81 9.33
N ASN A 85 1.15 -2.64 8.31
CA ASN A 85 0.29 -3.75 7.94
C ASN A 85 1.08 -5.06 8.14
N LYS A 86 0.44 -6.21 7.92
CA LYS A 86 1.05 -7.53 8.18
C LYS A 86 2.36 -7.76 7.40
N CYS A 87 2.45 -7.24 6.17
CA CYS A 87 3.59 -7.46 5.28
C CYS A 87 4.21 -6.17 4.73
N SER A 88 3.80 -5.00 5.19
CA SER A 88 4.24 -3.70 4.66
C SER A 88 4.10 -2.55 5.67
N GLY A 89 4.73 -1.42 5.36
CA GLY A 89 4.52 -0.15 6.05
C GLY A 89 3.68 0.82 5.23
N VAL A 90 3.09 1.82 5.89
CA VAL A 90 2.37 2.91 5.20
C VAL A 90 2.71 4.25 5.85
N VAL A 91 2.91 5.28 5.03
CA VAL A 91 3.08 6.67 5.46
C VAL A 91 2.11 7.55 4.69
N GLY A 92 1.23 8.25 5.39
CA GLY A 92 0.45 9.33 4.80
C GLY A 92 1.10 10.67 5.04
N VAL A 93 1.13 11.50 4.00
CA VAL A 93 1.67 12.86 4.04
C VAL A 93 0.53 13.84 3.78
N PHE A 94 0.41 14.87 4.61
CA PHE A 94 -0.75 15.75 4.63
C PHE A 94 -0.32 17.21 4.79
N ASN A 95 -0.80 18.09 3.91
CA ASN A 95 -0.62 19.53 4.09
C ASN A 95 -1.76 20.12 4.94
N CYS A 96 -1.44 20.37 6.21
CA CYS A 96 -2.38 20.86 7.22
C CYS A 96 -2.37 22.40 7.40
N GLN A 97 -1.62 23.14 6.58
CA GLN A 97 -1.39 24.57 6.80
C GLN A 97 -2.67 25.40 6.67
N GLY A 98 -2.65 26.61 7.25
CA GLY A 98 -3.68 27.64 7.07
C GLY A 98 -4.75 27.72 8.16
N ALA A 99 -5.10 26.60 8.78
CA ALA A 99 -6.08 26.58 9.85
C ALA A 99 -5.68 25.66 11.00
N GLY A 100 -6.01 26.06 12.24
CA GLY A 100 -5.75 25.23 13.41
C GLY A 100 -6.53 25.65 14.65
N TRP A 101 -6.59 24.76 15.64
CA TRP A 101 -7.29 25.03 16.90
C TRP A 101 -6.63 26.18 17.69
N CYS A 102 -7.39 27.23 17.98
CA CYS A 102 -6.94 28.34 18.81
C CYS A 102 -7.36 28.12 20.26
N LYS A 103 -6.40 27.89 21.16
CA LYS A 103 -6.66 27.64 22.60
C LYS A 103 -7.32 28.83 23.32
N ILE A 104 -7.05 30.06 22.86
CA ILE A 104 -7.60 31.29 23.47
C ILE A 104 -9.09 31.43 23.11
N ILE A 105 -9.41 31.33 21.82
CA ILE A 105 -10.77 31.57 21.32
C ILE A 105 -11.63 30.29 21.38
N LYS A 106 -11.02 29.13 21.66
CA LYS A 106 -11.65 27.80 21.70
C LYS A 106 -12.43 27.46 20.43
N LYS A 107 -11.83 27.77 19.28
CA LYS A 107 -12.34 27.42 17.95
C LYS A 107 -11.21 27.21 16.96
N THR A 108 -11.47 26.47 15.89
CA THR A 108 -10.59 26.45 14.72
C THR A 108 -10.57 27.84 14.10
N ARG A 109 -9.37 28.37 13.89
CA ARG A 109 -9.13 29.67 13.27
C ARG A 109 -8.34 29.45 11.99
N ILE A 110 -8.78 30.11 10.93
CA ILE A 110 -7.99 30.33 9.72
C ILE A 110 -7.03 31.47 10.04
N HIS A 111 -5.74 31.20 10.01
CA HIS A 111 -4.67 32.17 10.25
C HIS A 111 -3.93 32.54 8.97
N ASP A 112 -4.07 31.73 7.93
CA ASP A 112 -3.60 32.01 6.57
C ASP A 112 -4.63 31.43 5.58
N GLU A 113 -5.19 32.31 4.73
CA GLU A 113 -6.24 31.96 3.76
C GLU A 113 -5.66 31.36 2.47
N SER A 114 -4.35 31.52 2.23
CA SER A 114 -3.69 31.03 1.03
C SER A 114 -2.30 30.45 1.35
N PRO A 115 -2.21 29.36 2.14
CA PRO A 115 -0.91 28.80 2.47
C PRO A 115 -0.22 28.18 1.26
N ASN A 116 1.11 28.16 1.32
CA ASN A 116 1.94 27.69 0.21
C ASN A 116 1.87 26.17 0.01
N THR A 117 2.16 25.74 -1.22
CA THR A 117 2.58 24.36 -1.51
C THR A 117 3.83 24.04 -0.71
N LEU A 118 3.83 22.89 -0.03
CA LEU A 118 4.98 22.42 0.74
C LEU A 118 5.57 21.18 0.08
N THR A 119 6.88 21.00 0.22
CA THR A 119 7.62 19.85 -0.29
C THR A 119 8.32 19.14 0.86
N ALA A 120 8.25 17.81 0.88
CA ALA A 120 9.02 16.96 1.78
C ALA A 120 9.50 15.71 1.02
N SER A 121 10.11 14.77 1.74
CA SER A 121 10.36 13.42 1.25
C SER A 121 9.92 12.38 2.27
N VAL A 122 9.66 11.18 1.76
CA VAL A 122 9.35 9.99 2.55
C VAL A 122 10.33 8.87 2.25
N CYS A 123 10.62 8.04 3.23
CA CYS A 123 11.49 6.87 3.06
C CYS A 123 10.98 5.69 3.88
N ALA A 124 11.52 4.49 3.60
CA ALA A 124 11.10 3.27 4.29
C ALA A 124 11.23 3.37 5.82
N THR A 125 12.26 4.06 6.30
CA THR A 125 12.54 4.23 7.74
C THR A 125 11.65 5.26 8.43
N ASP A 126 10.79 5.99 7.70
CA ASP A 126 9.71 6.76 8.32
C ASP A 126 8.68 5.84 9.01
N VAL A 127 8.63 4.57 8.61
CA VAL A 127 7.91 3.51 9.31
C VAL A 127 8.87 2.88 10.33
N ASP A 128 8.77 3.28 11.60
CA ASP A 128 9.75 2.93 12.65
C ASP A 128 10.02 1.42 12.79
N VAL A 129 9.03 0.56 12.48
CA VAL A 129 9.12 -0.91 12.63
C VAL A 129 9.19 -1.66 11.29
N ILE A 130 9.52 -0.98 10.19
CA ILE A 130 9.53 -1.60 8.84
C ILE A 130 10.42 -2.85 8.76
N ALA A 131 11.59 -2.84 9.42
CA ALA A 131 12.50 -3.97 9.43
C ALA A 131 11.91 -5.21 10.14
N GLN A 132 11.06 -5.00 11.15
CA GLN A 132 10.38 -6.10 11.85
C GLN A 132 9.34 -6.76 10.93
N VAL A 133 8.63 -5.95 10.14
CA VAL A 133 7.63 -6.42 9.16
C VAL A 133 8.29 -7.09 7.96
N ALA A 134 9.43 -6.55 7.51
CA ALA A 134 10.17 -7.09 6.37
C ALA A 134 10.85 -8.43 6.65
N GLY A 135 11.18 -8.72 7.91
CA GLY A 135 11.88 -9.93 8.34
C GLY A 135 13.40 -9.75 8.39
N ALA A 136 14.08 -10.71 9.04
CA ALA A 136 15.51 -10.62 9.36
C ALA A 136 16.44 -10.50 8.15
N ASP A 137 16.06 -11.10 7.01
CA ASP A 137 16.87 -11.15 5.80
C ASP A 137 16.68 -9.93 4.88
N TRP A 138 15.89 -8.94 5.30
CA TRP A 138 15.62 -7.77 4.49
C TRP A 138 16.85 -6.85 4.37
N ASN A 139 17.30 -6.61 3.14
CA ASN A 139 18.48 -5.80 2.86
C ASN A 139 18.23 -4.27 2.94
N GLY A 140 16.96 -3.84 3.04
CA GLY A 140 16.54 -2.44 3.10
C GLY A 140 15.92 -1.89 1.80
N GLU A 141 15.92 -2.65 0.71
CA GLU A 141 15.25 -2.27 -0.54
C GLU A 141 13.73 -2.44 -0.45
N THR A 142 12.99 -1.51 -1.01
CA THR A 142 11.52 -1.56 -0.97
C THR A 142 10.93 -1.13 -2.29
N VAL A 143 9.75 -1.64 -2.60
CA VAL A 143 8.88 -1.06 -3.60
C VAL A 143 7.94 -0.10 -2.89
N VAL A 144 7.82 1.11 -3.39
CA VAL A 144 6.87 2.12 -2.93
C VAL A 144 5.73 2.19 -3.90
N TYR A 145 4.50 2.05 -3.41
CA TYR A 145 3.29 2.37 -4.17
C TYR A 145 2.69 3.68 -3.64
N ALA A 146 2.59 4.68 -4.51
CA ALA A 146 1.96 5.97 -4.21
C ALA A 146 0.49 5.93 -4.65
N HIS A 147 -0.44 6.00 -3.71
CA HIS A 147 -1.86 5.73 -3.96
C HIS A 147 -2.51 6.74 -4.91
N LYS A 148 -2.25 8.05 -4.75
CA LYS A 148 -2.91 9.09 -5.56
C LYS A 148 -2.32 9.17 -6.96
N SER A 149 -1.00 9.06 -7.12
CA SER A 149 -0.37 9.04 -8.46
C SER A 149 -0.49 7.69 -9.16
N GLY A 150 -0.64 6.60 -8.41
CA GLY A 150 -0.63 5.23 -8.92
C GLY A 150 0.78 4.72 -9.28
N GLU A 151 1.83 5.46 -8.90
CA GLU A 151 3.21 5.13 -9.26
C GLU A 151 3.78 3.99 -8.40
N VAL A 152 4.61 3.17 -9.05
CA VAL A 152 5.38 2.10 -8.41
C VAL A 152 6.86 2.40 -8.58
N ILE A 153 7.57 2.55 -7.45
CA ILE A 153 8.96 3.00 -7.42
C ILE A 153 9.79 1.97 -6.66
N ARG A 154 10.80 1.37 -7.31
CA ARG A 154 11.82 0.59 -6.59
C ARG A 154 12.81 1.55 -5.93
N LEU A 155 12.86 1.49 -4.61
CA LEU A 155 13.66 2.38 -3.78
C LEU A 155 14.82 1.60 -3.14
N PRO A 156 16.09 1.99 -3.39
CA PRO A 156 17.22 1.36 -2.74
C PRO A 156 17.23 1.67 -1.24
N LYS A 157 18.03 0.91 -0.48
CA LYS A 157 18.23 1.16 0.95
C LYS A 157 18.63 2.62 1.21
N GLY A 158 17.87 3.30 2.06
CA GLY A 158 18.11 4.70 2.43
C GLY A 158 17.68 5.72 1.36
N GLY A 159 17.11 5.27 0.25
CA GLY A 159 16.47 6.16 -0.73
C GLY A 159 15.24 6.85 -0.14
N SER A 160 14.83 7.96 -0.77
CA SER A 160 13.59 8.67 -0.44
C SER A 160 12.83 9.08 -1.69
N VAL A 161 11.52 9.26 -1.56
CA VAL A 161 10.61 9.73 -2.62
C VAL A 161 10.19 11.17 -2.26
N PRO A 162 10.39 12.16 -3.15
CA PRO A 162 9.93 13.52 -2.92
C PRO A 162 8.41 13.60 -3.08
N VAL A 163 7.79 14.52 -2.35
CA VAL A 163 6.35 14.80 -2.45
C VAL A 163 6.11 16.30 -2.29
N SER A 164 5.26 16.88 -3.14
CA SER A 164 4.84 18.27 -3.06
C SER A 164 3.32 18.34 -3.01
N LEU A 165 2.77 19.05 -2.02
CA LEU A 165 1.34 19.08 -1.74
C LEU A 165 0.86 20.51 -1.55
N ASN A 166 -0.21 20.88 -2.25
CA ASN A 166 -1.01 22.05 -1.92
C ASN A 166 -1.78 21.83 -0.62
N VAL A 167 -2.34 22.89 -0.08
CA VAL A 167 -3.14 22.83 1.16
C VAL A 167 -4.35 21.92 0.97
N LEU A 168 -4.63 21.08 1.98
CA LEU A 168 -5.65 20.02 1.93
C LEU A 168 -5.41 18.92 0.89
N GLU A 169 -4.22 18.85 0.30
CA GLU A 169 -3.77 17.67 -0.45
C GLU A 169 -3.04 16.69 0.47
N TYR A 170 -3.01 15.44 0.02
CA TYR A 170 -2.36 14.34 0.70
C TYR A 170 -1.84 13.32 -0.32
N GLU A 171 -0.93 12.45 0.14
CA GLU A 171 -0.53 11.24 -0.56
C GLU A 171 -0.31 10.11 0.46
N LEU A 172 -0.59 8.87 0.06
CA LEU A 172 -0.34 7.67 0.87
C LEU A 172 0.72 6.81 0.17
N PHE A 173 1.82 6.57 0.86
CA PHE A 173 2.93 5.76 0.38
C PHE A 173 2.95 4.41 1.09
N HIS A 174 2.80 3.34 0.33
CA HIS A 174 2.91 1.96 0.79
C HIS A 174 4.33 1.45 0.58
N PHE A 175 5.06 1.24 1.66
CA PHE A 175 6.41 0.69 1.65
C PHE A 175 6.34 -0.83 1.75
N CYS A 176 6.50 -1.49 0.61
CA CYS A 176 6.43 -2.93 0.46
C CYS A 176 7.85 -3.50 0.41
N PRO A 177 8.34 -4.20 1.45
CA PRO A 177 9.70 -4.72 1.47
C PRO A 177 9.96 -5.66 0.30
N LEU A 178 11.08 -5.45 -0.40
CA LEU A 178 11.46 -6.28 -1.53
C LEU A 178 11.98 -7.62 -1.02
N LYS A 179 11.49 -8.71 -1.63
CA LYS A 179 11.95 -10.08 -1.42
C LYS A 179 12.78 -10.49 -2.63
N GLU A 180 14.05 -10.78 -2.41
CA GLU A 180 14.90 -11.40 -3.43
C GLU A 180 14.62 -12.91 -3.44
N ILE A 181 14.18 -13.44 -4.59
CA ILE A 181 13.87 -14.86 -4.78
C ILE A 181 15.10 -15.56 -5.37
N THR A 182 15.67 -14.96 -6.40
CA THR A 182 16.95 -15.34 -7.00
C THR A 182 17.69 -14.05 -7.38
N SER A 183 18.92 -14.16 -7.89
CA SER A 183 19.69 -12.98 -8.32
C SER A 183 18.99 -12.11 -9.39
N ASN A 184 18.02 -12.67 -10.11
CA ASN A 184 17.33 -11.99 -11.22
C ASN A 184 15.82 -11.82 -10.98
N ILE A 185 15.28 -12.43 -9.92
CA ILE A 185 13.86 -12.43 -9.59
C ILE A 185 13.68 -11.81 -8.21
N SER A 186 12.96 -10.71 -8.17
CA SER A 186 12.58 -10.01 -6.95
C SER A 186 11.09 -9.67 -6.98
N PHE A 187 10.48 -9.66 -5.79
CA PHE A 187 9.05 -9.56 -5.61
C PHE A 187 8.70 -8.64 -4.44
N ALA A 188 7.63 -7.86 -4.55
CA ALA A 188 7.03 -7.19 -3.41
C ALA A 188 5.50 -7.14 -3.55
N PRO A 189 4.73 -7.54 -2.53
CA PRO A 189 3.27 -7.49 -2.61
C PRO A 189 2.78 -6.06 -2.35
N ILE A 190 1.90 -5.52 -3.21
CA ILE A 190 1.35 -4.17 -3.02
C ILE A 190 -0.05 -4.24 -2.39
N GLY A 191 -0.97 -5.06 -2.92
CA GLY A 191 -2.32 -5.21 -2.37
C GLY A 191 -3.42 -4.61 -3.27
N LEU A 192 -4.54 -4.19 -2.67
CA LEU A 192 -5.70 -3.66 -3.42
C LEU A 192 -5.48 -2.19 -3.76
N LEU A 193 -5.08 -1.89 -5.00
CA LEU A 193 -4.55 -0.59 -5.43
C LEU A 193 -5.53 0.56 -5.21
N ASP A 194 -6.83 0.29 -5.33
CA ASP A 194 -7.87 1.32 -5.25
C ASP A 194 -8.32 1.61 -3.80
N MET A 195 -7.76 0.92 -2.80
CA MET A 195 -8.03 1.16 -1.38
C MET A 195 -7.02 2.14 -0.78
N PHE A 196 -7.44 3.01 0.14
CA PHE A 196 -6.51 3.90 0.84
C PHE A 196 -5.44 3.17 1.62
N ASN A 197 -5.79 2.03 2.24
CA ASN A 197 -4.80 1.16 2.88
C ASN A 197 -4.56 -0.09 2.02
N ALA A 198 -4.11 0.10 0.77
CA ALA A 198 -3.95 -0.95 -0.24
C ALA A 198 -3.22 -2.19 0.29
N SER A 199 -2.08 -1.95 0.94
CA SER A 199 -1.18 -3.02 1.38
C SER A 199 -1.61 -3.77 2.64
N ALA A 200 -2.70 -3.36 3.28
CA ALA A 200 -3.34 -4.15 4.33
C ALA A 200 -4.16 -5.32 3.78
N ALA A 201 -4.44 -5.37 2.48
CA ALA A 201 -5.11 -6.51 1.86
C ALA A 201 -4.25 -7.78 1.94
N VAL A 202 -2.93 -7.64 1.93
CA VAL A 202 -1.98 -8.76 1.97
C VAL A 202 -1.76 -9.21 3.41
N GLU A 203 -2.19 -10.44 3.71
CA GLU A 203 -2.08 -11.01 5.04
C GLU A 203 -0.84 -11.90 5.22
N GLN A 204 -0.39 -12.55 4.15
CA GLN A 204 0.72 -13.49 4.16
C GLN A 204 1.37 -13.59 2.78
N VAL A 205 2.67 -13.89 2.78
CA VAL A 205 3.49 -14.16 1.59
C VAL A 205 4.32 -15.41 1.87
N GLU A 206 4.31 -16.34 0.92
CA GLU A 206 5.14 -17.54 0.93
C GLU A 206 5.80 -17.69 -0.44
N ILE A 207 7.06 -18.11 -0.48
CA ILE A 207 7.81 -18.25 -1.72
C ILE A 207 8.42 -19.65 -1.75
N HIS A 208 8.07 -20.40 -2.78
CA HIS A 208 8.55 -21.77 -3.01
C HIS A 208 9.40 -21.79 -4.28
N LEU A 209 10.68 -22.08 -4.15
CA LEU A 209 11.56 -22.33 -5.30
C LEU A 209 11.19 -23.68 -5.93
N ALA A 210 11.23 -23.76 -7.25
CA ALA A 210 11.16 -25.04 -7.92
C ALA A 210 12.40 -25.85 -7.53
N SER A 211 12.21 -26.96 -6.81
CA SER A 211 13.31 -27.88 -6.53
C SER A 211 13.85 -28.40 -7.86
N ASP A 212 15.17 -28.38 -8.06
CA ASP A 212 15.82 -29.06 -9.17
C ASP A 212 15.28 -30.51 -9.25
N LYS A 213 14.41 -30.77 -10.23
CA LYS A 213 14.18 -32.16 -10.64
C LYS A 213 15.56 -32.68 -11.04
N LYS A 214 16.04 -33.73 -10.38
CA LYS A 214 17.26 -34.45 -10.80
C LYS A 214 17.21 -34.60 -12.32
N PRO A 215 18.29 -34.26 -13.05
CA PRO A 215 18.29 -34.45 -14.49
C PRO A 215 18.14 -35.94 -14.75
N GLU A 216 17.00 -36.33 -15.32
CA GLU A 216 16.92 -37.60 -16.01
C GLU A 216 17.92 -37.52 -17.16
N LEU A 217 18.93 -38.39 -17.14
CA LEU A 217 19.86 -38.54 -18.23
C LEU A 217 19.07 -38.94 -19.49
N SER A 218 18.76 -37.99 -20.36
CA SER A 218 18.46 -38.25 -21.75
C SER A 218 19.68 -37.83 -22.58
N ASN A 219 20.34 -38.83 -23.15
CA ASN A 219 21.49 -38.67 -24.03
C ASN A 219 21.14 -37.90 -25.31
N GLY A 220 21.95 -36.89 -25.64
CA GLY A 220 22.40 -36.55 -26.99
C GLY A 220 21.41 -35.88 -27.96
N GLU A 221 21.58 -34.58 -28.18
CA GLU A 221 22.09 -33.96 -29.43
C GLU A 221 21.66 -32.48 -29.53
N ASP A 222 22.61 -31.66 -29.98
CA ASP A 222 22.49 -30.21 -30.16
C ASP A 222 21.31 -29.82 -31.06
N THR A 223 20.47 -28.90 -30.58
CA THR A 223 19.77 -27.93 -31.44
C THR A 223 19.42 -26.68 -30.62
N THR A 224 20.02 -25.55 -31.00
CA THR A 224 19.60 -24.21 -30.57
C THR A 224 18.16 -23.96 -31.01
N SER A 225 17.22 -24.11 -30.09
CA SER A 225 15.84 -23.67 -30.24
C SER A 225 15.36 -23.05 -28.92
N LEU A 226 14.75 -21.88 -29.05
CA LEU A 226 14.12 -21.12 -27.98
C LEU A 226 13.10 -22.02 -27.26
N SER A 227 13.34 -22.37 -25.99
CA SER A 227 12.36 -23.10 -25.19
C SER A 227 11.29 -22.14 -24.68
N GLU A 228 10.27 -21.88 -25.51
CA GLU A 228 9.01 -21.22 -25.13
C GLU A 228 8.12 -22.07 -24.20
N ASN A 229 8.70 -22.88 -23.32
CA ASN A 229 8.00 -23.62 -22.27
C ASN A 229 8.92 -23.72 -21.04
N GLY A 230 9.16 -22.57 -20.40
CA GLY A 230 9.93 -22.48 -19.18
C GLY A 230 9.15 -23.05 -17.99
N SER A 231 9.71 -24.05 -17.32
CA SER A 231 9.22 -24.44 -15.98
C SER A 231 9.37 -23.24 -15.03
N PRO A 232 8.41 -22.98 -14.13
CA PRO A 232 8.54 -21.89 -13.18
C PRO A 232 9.79 -22.06 -12.32
N THR A 233 10.54 -20.98 -12.14
CA THR A 233 11.67 -20.89 -11.22
C THR A 233 11.19 -20.82 -9.78
N ALA A 234 10.06 -20.14 -9.53
CA ALA A 234 9.44 -20.02 -8.22
C ALA A 234 7.91 -19.89 -8.31
N THR A 235 7.24 -20.27 -7.23
CA THR A 235 5.81 -19.99 -6.99
C THR A 235 5.68 -19.12 -5.77
N ILE A 236 5.04 -17.96 -5.94
CA ILE A 236 4.77 -16.99 -4.89
C ILE A 236 3.32 -17.14 -4.47
N GLY A 237 3.10 -17.61 -3.25
CA GLY A 237 1.78 -17.73 -2.63
C GLY A 237 1.45 -16.53 -1.76
N LEU A 238 0.23 -16.04 -1.86
CA LEU A 238 -0.28 -14.89 -1.10
C LEU A 238 -1.63 -15.24 -0.48
N LYS A 239 -1.85 -14.80 0.75
CA LYS A 239 -3.20 -14.72 1.33
C LYS A 239 -3.65 -13.27 1.32
N THR A 240 -4.78 -13.01 0.66
CA THR A 240 -5.30 -11.64 0.50
C THR A 240 -6.78 -11.55 0.87
N ARG A 241 -7.22 -10.38 1.35
CA ARG A 241 -8.60 -10.08 1.72
C ARG A 241 -9.15 -8.92 0.90
N GLY A 242 -10.42 -9.02 0.52
CA GLY A 242 -11.15 -8.02 -0.25
C GLY A 242 -11.30 -8.43 -1.72
N CYS A 243 -11.54 -7.45 -2.58
CA CYS A 243 -11.80 -7.65 -4.01
C CYS A 243 -11.36 -6.41 -4.81
N GLY A 244 -11.32 -6.54 -6.14
CA GLY A 244 -10.95 -5.48 -7.07
C GLY A 244 -9.53 -5.63 -7.60
N ARG A 245 -8.96 -4.52 -8.08
CA ARG A 245 -7.65 -4.52 -8.71
C ARG A 245 -6.55 -4.73 -7.68
N PHE A 246 -5.90 -5.88 -7.74
CA PHE A 246 -4.78 -6.26 -6.90
C PHE A 246 -3.48 -6.09 -7.66
N GLY A 247 -2.46 -5.52 -7.01
CA GLY A 247 -1.15 -5.32 -7.60
C GLY A 247 -0.02 -5.95 -6.79
N ALA A 248 1.04 -6.31 -7.50
CA ALA A 248 2.33 -6.68 -6.92
C ALA A 248 3.47 -6.26 -7.86
N TYR A 249 4.65 -6.02 -7.30
CA TYR A 249 5.86 -5.80 -8.08
C TYR A 249 6.57 -7.12 -8.33
N LEU A 250 7.00 -7.33 -9.58
CA LEU A 250 7.83 -8.43 -10.04
C LEU A 250 8.92 -7.88 -10.95
N SER A 251 10.18 -8.31 -10.77
CA SER A 251 11.26 -7.90 -11.69
C SER A 251 11.30 -8.69 -13.00
N GLN A 252 10.47 -9.72 -13.13
CA GLN A 252 10.34 -10.55 -14.32
C GLN A 252 8.86 -10.71 -14.67
N HIS A 253 8.59 -10.94 -15.95
CA HIS A 253 7.23 -11.20 -16.44
C HIS A 253 6.68 -12.49 -15.81
N PRO A 254 5.46 -12.48 -15.23
CA PRO A 254 4.83 -13.69 -14.70
C PRO A 254 4.55 -14.72 -15.79
N LEU A 255 4.66 -16.00 -15.48
CA LEU A 255 4.26 -17.09 -16.37
C LEU A 255 2.76 -17.38 -16.24
N LYS A 256 2.25 -17.37 -15.01
CA LYS A 256 0.86 -17.73 -14.70
C LYS A 256 0.43 -17.15 -13.37
N CYS A 257 -0.85 -16.78 -13.27
CA CYS A 257 -1.46 -16.32 -12.03
C CYS A 257 -2.76 -17.11 -11.76
N THR A 258 -3.01 -17.41 -10.49
CA THR A 258 -4.28 -18.02 -10.07
C THR A 258 -4.86 -17.33 -8.85
N VAL A 259 -6.19 -17.37 -8.74
CA VAL A 259 -6.96 -16.97 -7.57
C VAL A 259 -7.81 -18.18 -7.17
N ASP A 260 -7.57 -18.72 -5.98
CA ASP A 260 -8.15 -20.00 -5.49
C ASP A 260 -8.01 -21.16 -6.48
N ASN A 261 -6.83 -21.29 -7.09
CA ASN A 261 -6.49 -22.27 -8.12
C ASN A 261 -7.20 -22.06 -9.48
N ALA A 262 -8.07 -21.06 -9.61
CA ALA A 262 -8.62 -20.65 -10.89
C ALA A 262 -7.61 -19.76 -11.61
N GLU A 263 -7.22 -20.13 -12.83
CA GLU A 263 -6.35 -19.32 -13.66
C GLU A 263 -7.01 -17.97 -13.96
N THR A 264 -6.23 -16.90 -13.83
CA THR A 264 -6.71 -15.52 -13.92
C THR A 264 -5.78 -14.72 -14.81
N ASP A 265 -6.38 -13.97 -15.75
CA ASP A 265 -5.64 -13.05 -16.61
C ASP A 265 -4.96 -11.96 -15.78
N PHE A 266 -3.76 -11.57 -16.19
CA PHE A 266 -2.98 -10.52 -15.56
C PHE A 266 -2.45 -9.53 -16.58
N GLU A 267 -2.22 -8.30 -16.14
CA GLU A 267 -1.46 -7.29 -16.89
C GLU A 267 -0.08 -7.14 -16.26
N TYR A 268 0.94 -6.86 -17.06
CA TYR A 268 2.29 -6.60 -16.58
C TYR A 268 2.92 -5.41 -17.32
N ASP A 269 3.31 -4.40 -16.55
CA ASP A 269 4.08 -3.27 -17.05
C ASP A 269 5.57 -3.51 -16.80
N SER A 270 6.32 -3.83 -17.86
CA SER A 270 7.76 -4.07 -17.78
C SER A 270 8.60 -2.85 -17.38
N ALA A 271 8.08 -1.63 -17.53
CA ALA A 271 8.80 -0.42 -17.17
C ALA A 271 8.82 -0.19 -15.65
N THR A 272 7.71 -0.51 -14.98
CA THR A 272 7.56 -0.34 -13.53
C THR A 272 7.71 -1.65 -12.76
N GLY A 273 7.56 -2.80 -13.43
CA GLY A 273 7.47 -4.13 -12.83
C GLY A 273 6.13 -4.40 -12.15
N LEU A 274 5.11 -3.55 -12.37
CA LEU A 274 3.78 -3.73 -11.79
C LEU A 274 3.03 -4.83 -12.54
N MET A 275 2.63 -5.86 -11.81
CA MET A 275 1.65 -6.85 -12.22
C MET A 275 0.30 -6.54 -11.58
N THR A 276 -0.78 -6.68 -12.33
CA THR A 276 -2.15 -6.54 -11.81
C THR A 276 -3.03 -7.74 -12.16
N ILE A 277 -3.92 -8.11 -11.24
CA ILE A 277 -5.01 -9.07 -11.43
C ILE A 277 -6.30 -8.51 -10.82
N THR A 278 -7.43 -9.09 -11.19
CA THR A 278 -8.72 -8.78 -10.55
C THR A 278 -9.07 -9.87 -9.54
N ILE A 279 -9.22 -9.48 -8.28
CA ILE A 279 -9.74 -10.35 -7.22
C ILE A 279 -11.27 -10.26 -7.23
N PRO A 280 -12.00 -11.37 -7.35
CA PRO A 280 -13.46 -11.35 -7.38
C PRO A 280 -14.07 -10.97 -6.02
N VAL A 281 -15.35 -10.59 -6.05
CA VAL A 281 -16.12 -10.32 -4.83
C VAL A 281 -16.42 -11.66 -4.15
N PRO A 282 -16.08 -11.84 -2.86
CA PRO A 282 -16.36 -13.09 -2.17
C PRO A 282 -17.85 -13.22 -1.82
N ASP A 283 -18.35 -14.46 -1.84
CA ASP A 283 -19.70 -14.78 -1.37
C ASP A 283 -19.78 -14.85 0.17
N GLU A 284 -18.65 -15.15 0.82
CA GLU A 284 -18.56 -15.29 2.27
C GLU A 284 -17.92 -14.05 2.92
N GLU A 285 -18.42 -13.66 4.10
CA GLU A 285 -17.82 -12.60 4.90
C GLU A 285 -16.40 -12.98 5.36
N MET A 286 -15.49 -12.01 5.42
CA MET A 286 -14.13 -12.22 5.89
C MET A 286 -13.36 -13.28 5.07
N TYR A 287 -13.70 -13.49 3.81
CA TYR A 287 -13.01 -14.45 2.96
C TYR A 287 -11.54 -14.09 2.73
N ARG A 288 -10.67 -15.11 2.59
CA ARG A 288 -9.25 -14.97 2.25
C ARG A 288 -8.97 -15.72 0.96
N TRP A 289 -8.69 -14.96 -0.09
CA TRP A 289 -8.24 -15.51 -1.36
C TRP A 289 -6.81 -16.05 -1.25
N SER A 290 -6.58 -17.22 -1.84
CA SER A 290 -5.26 -17.71 -2.20
C SER A 290 -4.89 -17.15 -3.57
N VAL A 291 -3.86 -16.31 -3.64
CA VAL A 291 -3.29 -15.87 -4.92
C VAL A 291 -1.96 -16.57 -5.12
N GLU A 292 -1.75 -17.17 -6.29
CA GLU A 292 -0.47 -17.75 -6.66
C GLU A 292 0.07 -17.12 -7.94
N ILE A 293 1.36 -16.78 -7.94
CA ILE A 293 2.07 -16.21 -9.08
C ILE A 293 3.27 -17.11 -9.38
N GLN A 294 3.35 -17.60 -10.61
CA GLN A 294 4.46 -18.41 -11.10
C GLN A 294 5.41 -17.52 -11.93
N VAL A 295 6.70 -17.60 -11.63
CA VAL A 295 7.80 -16.88 -12.31
C VAL A 295 8.97 -17.79 -12.57
#